data_AF-A0A124FZ32-F1
#
_entry.id   AF-A0A124FZ32-F1
#
_cell.length_a   1.000
_cell.length_b   1.000
_cell.length_c   1.000
_cell.angle_alpha   90.00
_cell.angle_beta   90.00
_cell.angle_gamma   90.00
#
_symmetry.space_group_name_H-M   'P 1'
#
loop_
_entity.id
_entity.type
_entity.pdbx_description
1 polymer ?
#
loop_
_entity_poly.entity_id
_entity_poly.type
_entity_poly.pdbx_seq_one_letter_code
_entity_poly.pdbx_strand_id
1 'polypeptide(L)' 'MFKRLLEYVGFEPGRFHARWISGSEGAKFASTVEELTETIKSLGPNKKMRDDIV' A
#
# COMPACT_ATOMS: atom_id res chain seq x y z
N MET A 1 13.22 7.07 1.39
CA MET A 1 13.30 7.22 2.86
C MET A 1 12.06 6.64 3.54
N PHE A 2 10.86 7.12 3.21
CA PHE A 2 9.61 6.72 3.88
C PHE A 2 9.32 5.21 3.86
N LYS A 3 9.54 4.52 2.73
CA LYS A 3 9.39 3.06 2.64
C LYS A 3 10.20 2.31 3.72
N ARG A 4 11.49 2.64 3.87
CA ARG A 4 12.35 2.00 4.87
C ARG A 4 11.93 2.32 6.30
N LEU A 5 11.38 3.51 6.55
CA LEU A 5 10.85 3.87 7.87
C LEU A 5 9.63 3.01 8.20
N LEU A 6 8.70 2.84 7.26
CA LEU A 6 7.52 2.00 7.45
C LEU A 6 7.89 0.53 7.70
N GLU A 7 8.85 0.01 6.94
CA GLU A 7 9.39 -1.33 7.16
C GLU A 7 10.06 -1.45 8.55
N TYR A 8 10.82 -0.43 8.96
CA TYR A 8 11.47 -0.40 10.27
C TYR A 8 10.48 -0.41 11.44
N VAL A 9 9.36 0.32 11.34
CA VAL A 9 8.32 0.31 12.38
C VAL A 9 7.39 -0.91 12.29
N GLY A 10 7.66 -1.84 11.37
CA GLY A 10 7.02 -3.16 11.31
C GLY A 10 5.85 -3.30 10.34
N PHE A 11 5.72 -2.41 9.35
CA PHE A 11 4.81 -2.63 8.22
C PHE A 11 5.43 -3.57 7.19
N GLU A 12 4.59 -4.40 6.57
CA GLU A 12 4.99 -5.25 5.47
C GLU A 12 5.37 -4.41 4.24
N PRO A 13 6.51 -4.68 3.57
CA PRO A 13 7.02 -3.89 2.43
C PRO A 13 6.03 -3.65 1.28
N GLY A 14 5.07 -4.56 1.11
CA GLY A 14 4.06 -4.51 0.05
C GLY A 14 2.84 -3.63 0.37
N ARG A 15 2.76 -2.99 1.54
CA ARG A 15 1.63 -2.10 1.89
C ARG A 15 1.85 -0.65 1.47
N PHE A 16 3.08 -0.24 1.18
CA PHE A 16 3.39 1.12 0.73
C PHE A 16 3.82 1.12 -0.74
N HIS A 17 3.05 1.83 -1.56
CA HIS A 17 3.31 2.01 -2.99
C HIS A 17 3.30 3.49 -3.32
N ALA A 18 4.31 3.94 -4.08
CA ALA A 18 4.35 5.27 -4.66
C ALA A 18 4.41 5.15 -6.18
N ARG A 19 3.54 5.89 -6.87
CA ARG A 19 3.43 5.93 -8.33
C ARG A 19 3.12 7.36 -8.78
N TRP A 20 3.68 7.75 -9.91
CA TRP A 20 3.42 9.05 -10.54
C TRP A 20 2.50 8.84 -11.75
N ILE A 21 1.34 9.46 -11.70
CA ILE A 21 0.29 9.34 -12.71
C ILE A 21 -0.24 10.75 -12.99
N SER A 22 -0.12 11.18 -14.23
CA SER A 22 -0.61 12.47 -14.71
C SER A 22 -2.11 12.42 -15.03
N GLY A 23 -2.75 13.58 -15.18
CA GLY A 23 -4.20 13.67 -15.39
C GLY A 23 -4.72 13.03 -16.69
N SER A 24 -3.85 12.81 -17.68
CA SER A 24 -4.21 12.13 -18.93
C SER A 24 -4.04 10.61 -18.88
N GLU A 25 -3.45 10.05 -17.83
CA GLU A 25 -3.09 8.63 -17.71
C GLU A 25 -4.19 7.80 -17.01
N GLY A 26 -5.46 7.99 -17.40
CA GLY A 26 -6.60 7.33 -16.74
C GLY A 26 -6.52 5.80 -16.76
N ALA A 27 -6.13 5.19 -17.88
CA ALA A 27 -5.99 3.73 -17.98
C ALA A 27 -4.89 3.19 -17.04
N LYS A 28 -3.76 3.90 -16.93
CA LYS A 28 -2.66 3.55 -16.02
C LYS A 28 -3.09 3.68 -14.56
N PHE A 29 -3.90 4.68 -14.23
CA PHE A 29 -4.48 4.80 -12.89
C PHE A 29 -5.32 3.57 -12.54
N ALA A 30 -6.25 3.20 -13.42
CA ALA A 30 -7.13 2.05 -13.21
C ALA A 30 -6.33 0.75 -12.97
N SER A 31 -5.38 0.44 -13.87
CA SER A 31 -4.56 -0.78 -13.73
C SER A 31 -3.67 -0.75 -12.49
N THR A 32 -3.12 0.41 -12.12
CA THR A 32 -2.29 0.56 -10.93
C THR A 32 -3.09 0.31 -9.65
N VAL A 33 -4.32 0.83 -9.58
CA VAL A 33 -5.20 0.65 -8.42
C VAL A 33 -5.64 -0.81 -8.30
N GLU A 34 -5.89 -1.49 -9.43
CA GLU A 34 -6.22 -2.92 -9.46
C GLU A 34 -5.07 -3.77 -8.89
N GLU A 35 -3.85 -3.62 -9.42
CA GLU A 35 -2.64 -4.33 -8.95
C GLU A 35 -2.37 -4.07 -7.46
N LEU A 36 -2.49 -2.80 -7.03
CA LEU A 36 -2.30 -2.41 -5.64
C LEU A 36 -3.34 -3.07 -4.73
N THR A 37 -4.59 -3.12 -5.17
CA THR A 37 -5.69 -3.73 -4.41
C THR A 37 -5.48 -5.23 -4.26
N GLU A 38 -5.09 -5.93 -5.34
CA GLU A 38 -4.78 -7.36 -5.30
C GLU A 38 -3.61 -7.66 -4.37
N THR A 39 -2.54 -6.86 -4.46
CA THR A 39 -1.37 -6.96 -3.58
C THR A 39 -1.78 -6.81 -2.12
N ILE A 40 -2.55 -5.78 -1.76
CA ILE A 40 -2.98 -5.56 -0.37
C ILE A 40 -3.91 -6.69 0.11
N LYS A 41 -4.82 -7.18 -0.73
CA LYS A 41 -5.70 -8.30 -0.39
C LYS A 41 -4.91 -9.57 -0.08
N SER A 42 -3.87 -9.87 -0.86
CA SER A 42 -3.01 -11.05 -0.63
C SER A 42 -2.23 -10.98 0.68
N LEU A 43 -1.89 -9.79 1.15
CA LEU A 43 -1.21 -9.55 2.43
C LEU A 43 -2.16 -9.65 3.64
N GLY A 44 -3.47 -9.73 3.41
CA GLY A 44 -4.48 -9.79 4.45
C GLY A 44 -4.60 -8.52 5.31
N PRO A 45 -5.48 -8.54 6.33
CA PRO A 45 -5.75 -7.38 7.18
C PRO A 45 -4.50 -6.90 7.92
N ASN A 46 -4.26 -5.58 7.90
CA ASN A 46 -3.20 -4.97 8.71
C ASN A 46 -3.53 -5.12 10.20
N LYS A 47 -2.58 -5.63 11.00
CA LYS A 47 -2.69 -5.81 12.46
C LYS A 47 -1.89 -4.78 13.27
N LYS A 48 -1.20 -3.84 12.62
CA LYS A 48 -0.38 -2.80 13.27
C LYS A 48 -1.18 -1.51 13.43
N MET A 49 -0.91 -0.77 14.51
CA MET A 49 -1.54 0.53 14.84
C MET A 49 -3.07 0.47 14.92
N ARG A 50 -3.62 -0.68 15.34
CA ARG A 50 -5.03 -0.78 15.71
C ARG A 50 -5.19 -0.35 17.16
N ASP A 51 -6.25 0.40 17.46
CA ASP A 51 -6.68 0.73 18.83
C ASP A 51 -7.30 -0.47 19.56
N ASP A 52 -7.23 -1.67 18.97
CA ASP A 52 -7.75 -2.92 19.51
C ASP A 52 -6.85 -3.43 20.66
N ILE A 53 -6.67 -2.59 21.69
CA ILE A 53 -6.41 -2.99 23.06
C ILE A 53 -7.79 -3.25 23.68
N VAL A 54 -8.18 -4.52 23.70
CA VAL A 54 -9.10 -5.06 24.70
C VAL A 54 -8.33 -6.14 25.46
#